data_AF-A0A961H3J9-F1
#
_entry.id   AF-A0A961H3J9-F1
#
_cell.length_a   1.000
_cell.length_b   1.000
_cell.length_c   1.000
_cell.angle_alpha   90.00
_cell.angle_beta   90.00
_cell.angle_gamma   90.00
#
_symmetry.space_group_name_H-M   'P 1'
#
loop_
_entity.id
_entity.type
_entity.pdbx_description
1 polymer ?
#
loop_
_entity_poly.entity_id
_entity_poly.type
_entity_poly.pdbx_seq_one_letter_code
_entity_poly.pdbx_strand_id
1 'polypeptide(L)'
;MAFRLANAGIDWQCRWCESYCRTRDCTSAGRLVVPGKSVGTAVPSAPRGKYSLPKFSKPKAPAGTVYRGDPGMWSWVLHRITGVAIFFFLLVHILDTALVRVSPEAYNAVIGTYKNPIMGLGEVALVAAIGLHALNGLRIILIDFWAWGTKHQKLLQWIVIILWIVLLVGFVPRHLINVFSE
;
A
#
# COMPACT_ATOMS: atom_id res chain seq x y z
N MET A 1 -10.77 30.65 1.34
CA MET A 1 -9.38 30.22 1.02
C MET A 1 -9.10 28.74 1.37
N ALA A 2 -10.02 28.03 2.06
CA ALA A 2 -9.86 26.60 2.40
C ALA A 2 -10.29 25.60 1.29
N PHE A 3 -11.04 26.04 0.27
CA PHE A 3 -11.54 25.17 -0.80
C PHE A 3 -10.51 24.88 -1.93
N ARG A 4 -9.35 25.56 -1.92
CA ARG A 4 -8.30 25.41 -2.94
C ARG A 4 -7.28 24.30 -2.66
N LEU A 5 -7.30 23.70 -1.46
CA LEU A 5 -6.33 22.68 -1.06
C LEU A 5 -6.86 21.24 -1.20
N ALA A 6 -8.18 21.04 -1.21
CA ALA A 6 -8.77 19.71 -1.43
C ALA A 6 -8.68 19.23 -2.90
N ASN A 7 -8.62 20.15 -3.86
CA ASN A 7 -8.56 19.81 -5.30
C ASN A 7 -7.18 19.38 -5.79
N ALA A 8 -6.12 19.53 -4.98
CA ALA A 8 -4.78 19.13 -5.39
C ALA A 8 -4.66 17.60 -5.57
N GLY A 9 -5.34 16.80 -4.74
CA GLY A 9 -5.29 15.32 -4.84
C GLY A 9 -5.96 14.76 -6.10
N ILE A 10 -7.09 15.36 -6.52
CA ILE A 10 -7.82 14.94 -7.73
C ILE A 10 -7.02 15.30 -8.99
N ASP A 11 -6.35 16.46 -8.99
CA ASP A 11 -5.53 16.95 -10.10
C ASP A 11 -4.28 16.06 -10.35
N TRP A 12 -3.71 15.46 -9.29
CA TRP A 12 -2.64 14.47 -9.42
C TRP A 12 -3.10 13.15 -10.05
N GLN A 13 -4.30 12.66 -9.70
CA GLN A 13 -4.86 11.46 -10.31
C GLN A 13 -5.16 11.66 -11.81
N CYS A 14 -5.70 12.84 -12.17
CA CYS A 14 -5.97 13.21 -13.56
C CYS A 14 -4.68 13.33 -14.39
N ARG A 15 -3.65 14.02 -13.89
CA ARG A 15 -2.34 14.11 -14.58
C ARG A 15 -1.66 12.75 -14.74
N TRP A 16 -1.79 11.87 -13.76
CA TRP A 16 -1.24 10.53 -13.84
C TRP A 16 -1.96 9.66 -14.89
N CYS A 17 -3.30 9.73 -14.95
CA CYS A 17 -4.09 9.02 -15.96
C CYS A 17 -3.78 9.52 -17.39
N GLU A 18 -3.63 10.84 -17.55
CA GLU A 18 -3.27 11.45 -18.83
C GLU A 18 -1.85 11.05 -19.30
N SER A 19 -0.90 10.95 -18.37
CA SER A 19 0.47 10.50 -18.63
C SER A 19 0.55 9.01 -18.98
N TYR A 20 -0.30 8.19 -18.34
CA TYR A 20 -0.39 6.74 -18.59
C TYR A 20 -1.06 6.43 -19.94
N CYS A 21 -2.03 7.23 -20.36
CA CYS A 21 -2.66 7.11 -21.68
C CYS A 21 -1.73 7.59 -22.81
N ARG A 22 -0.91 8.63 -22.55
CA ARG A 22 0.05 9.18 -23.52
C ARG A 22 1.23 8.24 -23.83
N THR A 23 1.55 7.33 -22.92
CA THR A 23 2.73 6.44 -23.04
C THR A 23 2.40 5.03 -23.53
N ARG A 24 1.12 4.63 -23.56
CA ARG A 24 0.68 3.39 -24.21
C ARG A 24 0.18 3.68 -25.61
N ASP A 25 1.05 3.56 -26.60
CA ASP A 25 0.72 3.32 -28.01
C ASP A 25 -0.52 4.04 -28.58
N CYS A 26 -0.41 5.34 -28.85
CA CYS A 26 -1.26 6.01 -29.86
C CYS A 26 -0.84 5.69 -31.30
N THR A 27 -0.11 4.60 -31.53
CA THR A 27 0.34 4.19 -32.88
C THR A 27 -0.61 3.18 -33.53
N SER A 28 -1.63 2.68 -32.82
CA SER A 28 -2.58 1.69 -33.35
C SER A 28 -4.06 2.08 -33.27
N ALA A 29 -4.40 3.18 -32.59
CA ALA A 29 -5.75 3.72 -32.62
C ALA A 29 -5.87 4.72 -33.78
N GLY A 30 -6.36 4.21 -34.92
CA GLY A 30 -6.67 5.00 -36.10
C GLY A 30 -7.37 6.30 -35.73
N ARG A 31 -6.80 7.40 -36.23
CA ARG A 31 -7.32 8.76 -36.26
C ARG A 31 -8.81 8.77 -36.64
N LEU A 32 -9.71 8.71 -35.66
CA LEU A 32 -11.10 9.09 -35.88
C LEU A 32 -11.16 10.62 -35.83
N VAL A 33 -10.90 11.21 -37.00
CA VAL A 33 -11.34 12.57 -37.30
C VAL A 33 -12.87 12.54 -37.20
N VAL A 34 -13.43 13.27 -36.24
CA VAL A 34 -14.86 13.61 -36.27
C VAL A 34 -14.96 15.09 -36.63
N PRO A 35 -15.11 15.45 -37.92
CA PRO A 35 -15.60 16.77 -38.28
C PRO A 35 -17.12 16.72 -38.33
N GLY A 36 -17.76 17.68 -37.68
CA GLY A 36 -19.20 17.73 -37.52
C GLY A 36 -20.00 18.03 -38.80
N LYS A 37 -21.32 18.19 -38.54
CA LYS A 37 -22.43 18.62 -39.40
C LYS A 37 -23.23 17.51 -40.10
N SER A 38 -24.41 17.27 -39.50
CA SER A 38 -25.73 17.12 -40.13
C SER A 38 -25.80 16.98 -41.64
N VAL A 39 -26.40 15.88 -42.12
CA VAL A 39 -27.45 15.81 -43.16
C VAL A 39 -27.90 14.35 -43.27
N GLY A 40 -29.22 14.13 -43.29
CA GLY A 40 -29.79 12.82 -43.55
C GLY A 40 -29.45 12.37 -44.97
N THR A 41 -28.74 11.25 -45.08
CA THR A 41 -28.51 10.54 -46.35
C THR A 41 -28.49 9.06 -46.05
N ALA A 42 -29.26 8.30 -46.84
CA ALA A 42 -29.44 6.86 -46.74
C ALA A 42 -28.12 6.12 -46.56
N VAL A 43 -28.09 5.19 -45.61
CA VAL A 43 -26.96 4.27 -45.41
C VAL A 43 -26.84 3.40 -46.67
N PRO A 44 -25.74 3.45 -47.44
CA PRO A 44 -25.53 2.50 -48.52
C PRO A 44 -25.37 1.12 -47.89
N SER A 45 -26.11 0.13 -48.39
CA SER A 45 -25.94 -1.28 -47.98
C SER A 45 -24.49 -1.69 -48.25
N ALA A 46 -23.73 -1.95 -47.18
CA ALA A 46 -22.33 -2.35 -47.27
C ALA A 46 -22.17 -3.59 -48.17
N PRO A 47 -21.13 -3.65 -49.03
CA PRO A 47 -20.85 -4.84 -49.81
C PRO A 47 -20.55 -5.99 -48.84
N ARG A 48 -21.27 -7.11 -49.02
CA ARG A 48 -21.16 -8.34 -48.21
C ARG A 48 -19.82 -9.03 -48.52
N GLY A 49 -18.73 -8.42 -48.06
CA GLY A 49 -17.37 -8.90 -48.23
C GLY A 49 -17.12 -10.15 -47.40
N LYS A 50 -16.48 -11.14 -48.02
CA LYS A 50 -16.08 -12.45 -47.48
C LYS A 50 -14.96 -12.34 -46.43
N TYR A 51 -15.09 -11.45 -45.45
CA TYR A 51 -14.10 -11.31 -44.40
C TYR A 51 -14.38 -12.32 -43.29
N SER A 52 -13.51 -13.32 -43.16
CA SER A 52 -13.50 -14.22 -42.00
C SER A 52 -13.11 -13.43 -40.77
N LEU A 53 -14.05 -13.28 -39.83
CA LEU A 53 -13.76 -12.67 -38.54
C LEU A 53 -12.67 -13.49 -37.83
N PRO A 54 -11.59 -12.87 -37.32
CA PRO A 54 -10.59 -13.59 -36.54
C PRO A 54 -11.25 -14.24 -35.33
N LYS A 55 -11.13 -15.57 -35.23
CA LYS A 55 -11.72 -16.35 -34.15
C LYS A 55 -10.89 -16.11 -32.89
N PHE A 56 -11.29 -15.13 -32.08
CA PHE A 56 -10.68 -14.91 -30.77
C PHE A 56 -11.00 -16.10 -29.86
N SER A 57 -10.04 -16.99 -29.67
CA SER A 57 -10.14 -18.07 -28.69
C SER A 57 -10.15 -17.45 -27.30
N LYS A 58 -11.14 -17.80 -26.48
CA LYS A 58 -11.21 -17.32 -25.09
C LYS A 58 -9.98 -17.87 -24.34
N PRO A 59 -9.14 -17.02 -23.73
CA PRO A 59 -8.04 -17.51 -22.91
C PRO A 59 -8.61 -18.39 -21.80
N LYS A 60 -8.04 -19.60 -21.63
CA LYS A 60 -8.44 -20.51 -20.55
C LYS A 60 -8.20 -19.81 -19.22
N ALA A 61 -9.24 -19.73 -18.38
CA ALA A 61 -9.09 -19.19 -17.02
C ALA A 61 -7.99 -19.99 -16.30
N PRO A 62 -6.97 -19.33 -15.72
CA PRO A 62 -5.94 -20.04 -15.00
C PRO A 62 -6.58 -20.77 -13.81
N ALA A 63 -6.50 -22.10 -13.82
CA ALA A 63 -6.87 -22.93 -12.68
C ALA A 63 -6.05 -22.49 -11.46
N GLY A 64 -6.67 -22.42 -10.28
CA GLY A 64 -6.11 -21.84 -9.06
C GLY A 64 -4.72 -22.36 -8.71
N THR A 65 -3.70 -21.62 -9.11
CA THR A 65 -2.35 -21.73 -8.57
C THR A 65 -2.21 -20.62 -7.53
N VAL A 66 -1.83 -20.95 -6.30
CA VAL A 66 -1.46 -19.93 -5.29
C VAL A 66 -0.48 -18.96 -5.96
N TYR A 67 -0.88 -17.70 -6.07
CA TYR A 67 -0.08 -16.66 -6.71
C TYR A 67 1.28 -16.63 -6.02
N ARG A 68 2.36 -16.91 -6.75
CA ARG A 68 3.73 -16.76 -6.26
C ARG A 68 4.02 -15.27 -6.18
N GLY A 69 3.57 -14.68 -5.06
CA GLY A 69 3.55 -13.26 -4.79
C GLY A 69 4.85 -12.56 -5.15
N ASP A 70 4.77 -11.57 -6.03
CA ASP A 70 5.85 -10.58 -6.15
C ASP A 70 6.12 -10.01 -4.74
N PRO A 71 7.38 -9.76 -4.33
CA PRO A 71 7.71 -9.20 -3.02
C PRO A 71 6.92 -7.91 -2.69
N GLY A 72 6.47 -7.16 -3.71
CA GLY A 72 5.57 -6.03 -3.53
C GLY A 72 4.18 -6.40 -2.97
N MET A 73 3.64 -7.56 -3.33
CA MET A 73 2.34 -8.03 -2.80
C MET A 73 2.42 -8.36 -1.31
N TRP A 74 3.48 -9.05 -0.89
CA TRP A 74 3.70 -9.35 0.53
C TRP A 74 3.91 -8.10 1.36
N SER A 75 4.65 -7.12 0.82
CA SER A 75 4.85 -5.82 1.45
C SER A 75 3.52 -5.09 1.70
N TRP A 76 2.58 -5.15 0.75
CA TRP A 76 1.23 -4.60 0.90
C TRP A 76 0.40 -5.32 1.97
N VAL A 77 0.44 -6.67 2.00
CA VAL A 77 -0.27 -7.46 3.01
C VAL A 77 0.27 -7.11 4.40
N LEU A 78 1.59 -7.13 4.56
CA LEU A 78 2.25 -6.82 5.83
C LEU A 78 1.91 -5.42 6.32
N HIS A 79 1.94 -4.40 5.45
CA HIS A 79 1.60 -3.03 5.83
C HIS A 79 0.17 -2.90 6.39
N ARG A 80 -0.79 -3.64 5.83
CA ARG A 80 -2.17 -3.67 6.33
C ARG A 80 -2.30 -4.38 7.66
N ILE A 81 -1.71 -5.57 7.78
CA ILE A 81 -1.74 -6.35 9.01
C ILE A 81 -1.12 -5.57 10.16
N THR A 82 0.05 -4.96 9.94
CA THR A 82 0.70 -4.13 10.97
C THR A 82 -0.12 -2.89 11.31
N GLY A 83 -0.75 -2.24 10.32
CA GLY A 83 -1.62 -1.09 10.58
C GLY A 83 -2.81 -1.43 11.47
N VAL A 84 -3.47 -2.56 11.21
CA VAL A 84 -4.59 -3.04 12.05
C VAL A 84 -4.09 -3.41 13.46
N ALA A 85 -2.95 -4.09 13.57
CA ALA A 85 -2.36 -4.43 14.86
C ALA A 85 -2.01 -3.19 15.70
N ILE A 86 -1.39 -2.18 15.08
CA ILE A 86 -1.03 -0.91 15.73
C ILE A 86 -2.29 -0.15 16.14
N PHE A 87 -3.35 -0.14 15.33
CA PHE A 87 -4.61 0.50 15.69
C PHE A 87 -5.21 -0.06 16.98
N PHE A 88 -5.30 -1.39 17.11
CA PHE A 88 -5.80 -2.02 18.33
C PHE A 88 -4.86 -1.83 19.51
N PHE A 89 -3.55 -1.89 19.28
CA PHE A 89 -2.55 -1.54 20.30
C PHE A 89 -2.78 -0.13 20.83
N LEU A 90 -2.94 0.87 19.94
CA LEU A 90 -3.16 2.26 20.33
C LEU A 90 -4.46 2.43 21.12
N LEU A 91 -5.53 1.70 20.77
CA LEU A 91 -6.77 1.73 21.54
C LEU A 91 -6.55 1.28 22.99
N VAL A 92 -5.99 0.08 23.18
CA VAL A 92 -5.71 -0.46 24.53
C VAL A 92 -4.72 0.42 25.27
N HIS A 93 -3.66 0.88 24.60
CA HIS A 93 -2.63 1.74 25.18
C HIS A 93 -3.18 3.08 25.70
N ILE A 94 -4.10 3.70 24.97
CA ILE A 94 -4.75 4.95 25.42
C ILE A 94 -5.65 4.70 26.63
N LEU A 95 -6.36 3.58 26.68
CA LEU A 95 -7.19 3.22 27.84
C LEU A 95 -6.32 2.99 29.09
N ASP A 96 -5.23 2.24 28.94
CA ASP A 96 -4.30 1.93 30.02
C ASP A 96 -3.59 3.18 30.56
N THR A 97 -3.18 4.08 29.67
CA THR A 97 -2.59 5.36 30.09
C THR A 97 -3.62 6.30 30.72
N ALA A 98 -4.89 6.23 30.35
CA ALA A 98 -5.95 7.03 30.97
C ALA A 98 -6.22 6.64 32.44
N LEU A 99 -5.97 5.38 32.83
CA LEU A 99 -6.11 4.93 34.23
C LEU A 99 -5.24 5.73 35.22
N VAL A 100 -4.13 6.33 34.75
CA VAL A 100 -3.28 7.21 35.58
C VAL A 100 -4.05 8.41 36.15
N ARG A 101 -5.15 8.82 35.50
CA ARG A 101 -6.01 9.93 35.92
C ARG A 101 -7.17 9.51 36.82
N VAL A 102 -7.40 8.21 37.00
CA VAL A 102 -8.54 7.68 37.76
C VAL A 102 -8.12 7.31 39.19
N SER A 103 -7.14 6.42 39.35
CA SER A 103 -6.65 6.02 40.67
C SER A 103 -5.24 5.42 40.59
N PRO A 104 -4.29 5.87 41.45
CA PRO A 104 -2.94 5.32 41.50
C PRO A 104 -2.89 3.83 41.84
N GLU A 105 -3.77 3.32 42.72
CA GLU A 105 -3.78 1.90 43.08
C GLU A 105 -4.14 1.00 41.89
N ALA A 106 -5.17 1.36 41.10
CA ALA A 106 -5.56 0.57 39.93
C ALA A 106 -4.47 0.56 38.85
N TYR A 107 -3.76 1.68 38.67
CA TYR A 107 -2.63 1.74 37.75
C TYR A 107 -1.48 0.81 38.19
N ASN A 108 -1.14 0.82 39.48
CA ASN A 108 -0.07 -0.01 40.04
C ASN A 108 -0.39 -1.52 39.93
N ALA A 109 -1.65 -1.91 40.10
CA ALA A 109 -2.08 -3.30 39.90
C ALA A 109 -1.94 -3.73 38.43
N VAL A 110 -2.38 -2.89 37.48
CA VAL A 110 -2.32 -3.19 36.04
C VAL A 110 -0.88 -3.23 35.53
N ILE A 111 -0.04 -2.24 35.86
CA ILE A 111 1.36 -2.20 35.41
C ILE A 111 2.17 -3.38 35.96
N GLY A 112 1.84 -3.87 37.15
CA GLY A 112 2.44 -5.07 37.74
C GLY A 112 2.23 -6.31 36.89
N THR A 113 1.11 -6.41 36.17
CA THR A 113 0.82 -7.56 35.29
C THR A 113 1.60 -7.52 33.97
N TYR A 114 2.02 -6.34 33.52
CA TYR A 114 2.79 -6.17 32.27
C TYR A 114 4.27 -6.49 32.41
N LYS A 115 4.80 -6.58 33.64
CA LYS A 115 6.19 -6.93 33.91
C LYS A 115 6.40 -8.44 33.86
N ASN A 116 6.39 -9.01 32.66
CA ASN A 116 6.75 -10.40 32.47
C ASN A 116 7.49 -10.62 31.13
N PRO A 117 8.33 -11.67 31.01
CA PRO A 117 9.12 -11.91 29.80
C PRO A 117 8.28 -12.10 28.53
N ILE A 118 7.04 -12.59 28.65
CA ILE A 118 6.12 -12.76 27.51
C ILE A 118 5.74 -11.38 26.94
N MET A 119 5.44 -10.42 27.81
CA MET A 119 5.19 -9.04 27.39
C MET A 119 6.43 -8.38 26.80
N GLY A 120 7.63 -8.66 27.32
CA GLY A 120 8.88 -8.19 26.72
C GLY A 120 9.10 -8.71 25.29
N LEU A 121 8.68 -9.95 24.98
CA LEU A 121 8.64 -10.45 23.59
C LEU A 121 7.56 -9.76 22.75
N GLY A 122 6.41 -9.46 23.36
CA GLY A 122 5.34 -8.67 22.75
C GLY A 122 5.80 -7.27 22.34
N GLU A 123 6.63 -6.62 23.16
CA GLU A 123 7.23 -5.31 22.86
C GLU A 123 8.16 -5.39 21.64
N VAL A 124 8.97 -6.45 21.51
CA VAL A 124 9.78 -6.67 20.30
C VAL A 124 8.90 -6.80 19.07
N ALA A 125 7.84 -7.61 19.13
CA ALA A 125 6.91 -7.79 18.02
C ALA A 125 6.21 -6.48 17.65
N LEU A 126 5.83 -5.68 18.65
CA LEU A 126 5.22 -4.37 18.45
C LEU A 126 6.18 -3.38 17.79
N VAL A 127 7.41 -3.26 18.27
CA VAL A 127 8.45 -2.39 17.67
C VAL A 127 8.73 -2.81 16.23
N ALA A 128 8.81 -4.12 15.97
CA ALA A 128 8.95 -4.66 14.62
C ALA A 128 7.78 -4.27 13.71
N ALA A 129 6.54 -4.37 14.19
CA ALA A 129 5.34 -3.99 13.46
C ALA A 129 5.31 -2.48 13.15
N ILE A 130 5.61 -1.62 14.13
CA ILE A 130 5.66 -0.17 13.98
C ILE A 130 6.73 0.24 12.98
N GLY A 131 7.96 -0.28 13.12
CA GLY A 131 9.06 0.03 12.22
C GLY A 131 8.76 -0.37 10.78
N LEU A 132 8.19 -1.57 10.59
CA LEU A 132 7.79 -2.03 9.25
C LEU A 132 6.68 -1.15 8.68
N HIS A 133 5.66 -0.83 9.46
CA HIS A 133 4.53 -0.01 9.03
C HIS A 133 4.98 1.39 8.59
N ALA A 134 5.80 2.06 9.41
CA ALA A 134 6.29 3.41 9.16
C ALA A 134 7.20 3.47 7.91
N LEU A 135 8.18 2.56 7.82
CA LEU A 135 9.11 2.55 6.68
C LEU A 135 8.41 2.19 5.37
N ASN A 136 7.47 1.23 5.38
CA ASN A 136 6.68 0.93 4.18
C ASN A 136 5.73 2.08 3.81
N GLY A 137 5.12 2.75 4.79
CA GLY A 137 4.30 3.93 4.56
C GLY A 137 5.10 5.04 3.88
N LEU A 138 6.33 5.29 4.35
CA LEU A 138 7.24 6.24 3.73
C LEU A 138 7.60 5.85 2.28
N ARG A 139 7.86 4.56 2.02
CA ARG A 139 8.07 4.05 0.67
C ARG A 139 6.87 4.34 -0.23
N ILE A 140 5.64 4.07 0.22
CA ILE A 140 4.42 4.30 -0.56
C ILE A 140 4.29 5.79 -0.89
N ILE A 141 4.46 6.66 0.11
CA ILE A 141 4.47 8.12 -0.08
C ILE A 141 5.50 8.53 -1.16
N LEU A 142 6.75 8.07 -1.05
CA LEU A 142 7.80 8.37 -2.04
C LEU A 142 7.42 7.95 -3.47
N ILE A 143 6.73 6.82 -3.60
CA ILE A 143 6.30 6.29 -4.89
C ILE A 143 5.17 7.13 -5.48
N ASP A 144 4.22 7.55 -4.65
CA ASP A 144 3.04 8.31 -5.08
C ASP A 144 3.43 9.71 -5.55
N PHE A 145 4.46 10.32 -4.94
CA PHE A 145 4.91 11.66 -5.29
C PHE A 145 6.06 11.72 -6.31
N TRP A 146 6.78 10.62 -6.56
CA TRP A 146 7.97 10.64 -7.42
C TRP A 146 7.97 9.56 -8.51
N ALA A 147 7.97 10.00 -9.78
CA ALA A 147 8.09 9.13 -10.96
C ALA A 147 9.39 8.29 -11.02
N TRP A 148 10.43 8.62 -10.25
CA TRP A 148 11.60 7.76 -10.10
C TRP A 148 11.29 6.55 -9.20
N GLY A 149 10.49 6.76 -8.15
CA GLY A 149 10.06 5.71 -7.22
C GLY A 149 9.19 4.64 -7.89
N THR A 150 8.33 5.02 -8.82
CA THR A 150 7.53 4.06 -9.63
C THR A 150 8.40 3.15 -10.49
N LYS A 151 9.56 3.62 -10.95
CA LYS A 151 10.53 2.81 -11.72
C LYS A 151 11.43 1.94 -10.83
N HIS A 152 11.74 2.38 -9.61
CA HIS A 152 12.70 1.74 -8.70
C HIS A 152 12.04 1.05 -7.49
N GLN A 153 10.83 0.52 -7.69
CA GLN A 153 10.03 -0.16 -6.65
C GLN A 153 10.80 -1.23 -5.88
N LYS A 154 11.52 -2.10 -6.60
CA LYS A 154 12.28 -3.21 -6.03
C LYS A 154 13.44 -2.72 -5.17
N LEU A 155 14.16 -1.69 -5.63
CA LEU A 155 15.24 -1.07 -4.87
C LEU A 155 14.71 -0.45 -3.58
N LEU A 156 13.64 0.34 -3.66
CA LEU A 156 13.00 0.94 -2.49
C LEU A 156 12.50 -0.12 -1.50
N GLN A 157 11.97 -1.24 -1.98
CA GLN A 157 11.57 -2.35 -1.12
C GLN A 157 12.76 -2.95 -0.36
N TRP A 158 13.89 -3.17 -1.03
CA TRP A 158 15.11 -3.68 -0.38
C TRP A 158 15.68 -2.68 0.63
N ILE A 159 15.68 -1.39 0.31
CA ILE A 159 16.10 -0.32 1.24
C ILE A 159 15.25 -0.38 2.52
N VAL A 160 13.93 -0.47 2.40
CA VAL A 160 13.02 -0.58 3.56
C VAL A 160 13.37 -1.81 4.40
N ILE A 161 13.55 -2.98 3.79
CA ILE A 161 13.87 -4.22 4.51
C ILE A 161 15.22 -4.10 5.24
N ILE A 162 16.25 -3.58 4.57
CA ILE A 162 17.58 -3.41 5.18
C ILE A 162 17.51 -2.45 6.36
N LEU A 163 16.87 -1.29 6.19
CA LEU A 163 16.71 -0.31 7.28
C LEU A 163 15.94 -0.92 8.45
N TRP A 164 14.85 -1.64 8.17
CA TRP A 164 14.06 -2.31 9.20
C TRP A 164 14.87 -3.35 9.98
N ILE A 165 15.65 -4.19 9.29
CA ILE A 165 16.54 -5.18 9.93
C ILE A 165 17.60 -4.47 10.78
N VAL A 166 18.25 -3.42 10.26
CA VAL A 166 19.28 -2.68 11.00
C VAL A 166 18.73 -2.10 12.31
N LEU A 167 17.52 -1.51 12.26
CA LEU A 167 16.86 -0.99 13.45
C LEU A 167 16.56 -2.10 14.47
N LEU A 168 16.08 -3.26 14.01
CA LEU A 168 15.82 -4.39 14.89
C LEU A 168 17.09 -4.99 15.47
N VAL A 169 18.16 -5.12 14.71
CA VAL A 169 19.45 -5.60 15.20
C VAL A 169 20.03 -4.65 16.25
N GLY A 170 19.81 -3.34 16.12
CA GLY A 170 20.19 -2.38 17.17
C GLY A 170 19.36 -2.50 18.44
N PHE A 171 18.05 -2.75 18.31
CA PHE A 171 17.11 -2.75 19.43
C PHE A 171 17.03 -4.10 20.17
N VAL A 172 16.82 -5.20 19.43
CA VAL A 172 16.43 -6.51 19.98
C VAL A 172 17.46 -7.08 20.96
N PRO A 173 18.77 -7.10 20.67
CA PRO A 173 19.75 -7.66 21.61
C PRO A 173 19.76 -6.89 22.93
N ARG A 174 19.74 -5.55 22.87
CA ARG A 174 19.74 -4.71 24.06
C ARG A 174 18.47 -4.91 24.88
N HIS A 175 17.32 -4.97 24.20
CA HIS A 175 16.01 -5.15 24.82
C HIS A 175 15.89 -6.51 25.52
N LEU A 176 16.24 -7.59 24.82
CA LEU A 176 16.17 -8.94 25.39
C LEU A 176 17.11 -9.10 26.59
N ILE A 177 18.30 -8.48 26.56
CA ILE A 177 19.18 -8.46 27.74
C ILE A 177 18.47 -7.80 28.92
N ASN A 178 17.77 -6.69 28.74
CA ASN A 178 17.02 -6.05 29.84
C ASN A 178 15.88 -6.95 30.34
N VAL A 179 15.06 -7.47 29.44
CA VAL A 179 13.87 -8.27 29.78
C VAL A 179 14.23 -9.55 30.54
N PHE A 180 15.38 -10.17 30.26
CA PHE A 180 15.81 -11.40 30.92
C PHE A 180 16.78 -11.17 32.09
N SER A 181 17.22 -9.93 32.34
CA SER A 181 18.10 -9.60 33.48
C SER A 181 17.33 -9.04 34.68
N GLU A 182 16.03 -8.77 34.53
CA GLU A 182 15.09 -8.40 35.61
C GLU A 182 14.42 -9.65 36.20
#